data_AF-A0AAC8Z1U1-F1
#
_entry.id   AF-A0AAC8Z1U1-F1
#
_cell.length_a   1.000
_cell.length_b   1.000
_cell.length_c   1.000
_cell.angle_alpha   90.00
_cell.angle_beta   90.00
_cell.angle_gamma   90.00
#
_symmetry.space_group_name_H-M   'P 1'
#
loop_
_entity.id
_entity.type
_entity.pdbx_description
1 polymer ?
#
loop_
_entity_poly.entity_id
_entity_poly.type
_entity_poly.pdbx_seq_one_letter_code
_entity_poly.pdbx_strand_id
1 'polypeptide(L)'
;MPLKLKHIFPVVLVLTAGCSGPEVSKTREPEAQSELSELPPSIPAAELQAEAQDTQVREFYEKADWAAIWSPRAEQALRAALGKRADHGLDRVHFHPELSKLSAPAREIALTSAALMFAGALARGVADPAKLHTIYTHPRPEVDLASGLATAVRAGRVDAWLDSLAPDTPEYRALADTYLQQQKAASQENVAQIASGDLIHPGDRDPRIPQIVTALVEHRYLAMPVTTEASPSQPVDGTLYTVGIVRAVKAFQHDYDIRDDGVIGVDTLSILNCPSSEHSAQLAA
;
A
#
# COMPACT_ATOMS: atom_id res chain seq x y z
N MET A 1 80.93 4.64 8.61
CA MET A 1 81.65 4.15 7.40
C MET A 1 82.61 3.05 7.85
N PRO A 2 82.81 1.92 7.13
CA PRO A 2 82.69 1.72 5.68
C PRO A 2 81.83 0.48 5.22
N LEU A 3 81.09 0.60 4.11
CA LEU A 3 81.18 -0.10 2.80
C LEU A 3 80.71 -1.59 2.74
N LYS A 4 79.61 -1.89 2.00
CA LYS A 4 79.52 -2.43 0.59
C LYS A 4 79.83 -3.94 0.51
N LEU A 5 79.20 -4.84 -0.26
CA LEU A 5 78.25 -4.80 -1.39
C LEU A 5 77.95 -6.27 -1.87
N LYS A 6 76.75 -6.51 -2.44
CA LYS A 6 76.32 -7.57 -3.40
C LYS A 6 76.25 -9.04 -2.95
N HIS A 7 75.12 -9.70 -3.27
CA HIS A 7 74.92 -10.87 -4.18
C HIS A 7 73.39 -11.14 -4.23
N ILE A 8 72.67 -10.70 -5.27
CA ILE A 8 72.13 -11.47 -6.43
C ILE A 8 71.05 -12.53 -6.07
N PHE A 9 69.88 -12.33 -6.69
CA PHE A 9 68.59 -13.04 -6.71
C PHE A 9 68.65 -14.55 -7.09
N PRO A 10 67.65 -15.37 -6.70
CA PRO A 10 66.40 -15.53 -7.50
C PRO A 10 65.12 -15.51 -6.63
N VAL A 11 64.12 -14.70 -6.98
CA VAL A 11 62.91 -15.08 -7.76
C VAL A 11 62.21 -16.31 -7.17
N VAL A 12 61.28 -16.04 -6.25
CA VAL A 12 60.10 -16.89 -6.05
C VAL A 12 58.89 -15.96 -6.11
N LEU A 13 58.21 -16.05 -7.24
CA LEU A 13 56.92 -15.43 -7.54
C LEU A 13 55.84 -16.19 -6.76
N VAL A 14 55.34 -15.60 -5.67
CA VAL A 14 54.10 -16.06 -5.02
C VAL A 14 53.01 -15.03 -5.33
N LEU A 15 52.20 -15.34 -6.34
CA LEU A 15 50.92 -14.68 -6.58
C LEU A 15 49.92 -15.20 -5.54
N THR A 16 49.76 -14.48 -4.43
CA THR A 16 48.51 -14.54 -3.66
C THR A 16 47.55 -13.52 -4.26
N ALA A 17 46.60 -14.01 -5.04
CA ALA A 17 45.40 -13.26 -5.41
C ALA A 17 44.58 -13.01 -4.15
N GLY A 18 44.84 -11.90 -3.46
CA GLY A 18 43.93 -11.33 -2.47
C GLY A 18 42.82 -10.59 -3.21
N CYS A 19 41.64 -11.21 -3.31
CA CYS A 19 40.44 -10.54 -3.77
C CYS A 19 40.09 -9.40 -2.81
N SER A 20 40.41 -8.16 -3.21
CA SER A 20 39.69 -6.98 -2.73
C SER A 20 38.23 -7.11 -3.16
N GLY A 21 37.37 -7.51 -2.24
CA GLY A 21 35.92 -7.34 -2.40
C GLY A 21 35.58 -5.86 -2.27
N PRO A 22 34.73 -5.29 -3.14
CA PRO A 22 34.27 -3.93 -2.97
C PRO A 22 33.44 -3.86 -1.69
N GLU A 23 33.85 -2.96 -0.80
CA GLU A 23 33.09 -2.51 0.35
C GLU A 23 31.79 -1.90 -0.17
N VAL A 24 30.71 -2.68 -0.16
CA VAL A 24 29.36 -2.17 -0.47
C VAL A 24 29.00 -1.22 0.65
N SER A 25 29.27 0.05 0.40
CA SER A 25 28.80 1.18 1.18
C SER A 25 27.30 1.03 1.38
N LYS A 26 26.88 0.98 2.65
CA LYS A 26 25.49 1.25 3.05
C LYS A 26 25.16 2.68 2.66
N THR A 27 24.72 2.88 1.43
CA THR A 27 24.31 4.17 0.91
C THR A 27 22.86 4.42 1.29
N ARG A 28 22.70 5.24 2.33
CA ARG A 28 21.66 6.28 2.49
C ARG A 28 20.22 5.92 2.10
N GLU A 29 19.48 5.38 3.04
CA GLU A 29 18.00 5.44 3.03
C GLU A 29 17.35 6.45 4.00
N PRO A 30 18.03 7.19 4.93
CA PRO A 30 17.32 8.16 5.76
C PRO A 30 17.23 9.57 5.14
N GLU A 31 17.95 9.87 4.05
CA GLU A 31 18.02 11.25 3.49
C GLU A 31 16.81 11.62 2.61
N ALA A 32 16.13 10.66 1.97
CA ALA A 32 15.02 10.95 1.04
C ALA A 32 13.76 11.51 1.73
N GLN A 33 13.58 11.26 3.03
CA GLN A 33 12.47 11.83 3.80
C GLN A 33 12.66 13.31 4.16
N SER A 34 13.84 13.88 3.93
CA SER A 34 14.20 15.23 4.38
C SER A 34 14.10 16.30 3.29
N GLU A 35 13.76 15.94 2.04
CA GLU A 35 13.73 16.86 0.88
C GLU A 35 12.32 17.34 0.49
N LEU A 36 11.25 16.75 1.04
CA LEU A 36 9.88 17.14 0.71
C LEU A 36 9.50 18.46 1.40
N SER A 37 8.89 19.37 0.63
CA SER A 37 8.39 20.66 1.14
C SER A 37 7.42 20.47 2.31
N GLU A 38 7.62 21.27 3.35
CA GLU A 38 6.74 21.35 4.53
C GLU A 38 5.59 22.35 4.33
N LEU A 39 5.70 23.22 3.33
CA LEU A 39 4.68 24.24 3.06
C LEU A 39 3.60 23.69 2.11
N PRO A 40 2.31 23.92 2.43
CA PRO A 40 1.22 23.60 1.52
C PRO A 40 1.22 24.54 0.30
N PRO A 41 0.62 24.11 -0.83
CA PRO A 41 0.46 24.97 -1.99
C PRO A 41 -0.48 26.14 -1.70
N SER A 42 -0.25 27.29 -2.35
CA SER A 42 -1.19 28.42 -2.28
C SER A 42 -2.39 28.17 -3.19
N ILE A 43 -3.54 27.82 -2.61
CA ILE A 43 -4.80 27.62 -3.32
C ILE A 43 -5.80 28.70 -2.90
N PRO A 44 -6.48 29.39 -3.85
CA PRO A 44 -7.50 30.37 -3.49
C PRO A 44 -8.69 29.73 -2.75
N ALA A 45 -9.16 30.39 -1.69
CA ALA A 45 -10.29 29.93 -0.88
C ALA A 45 -11.55 29.62 -1.72
N ALA A 46 -11.84 30.43 -2.75
CA ALA A 46 -12.99 30.24 -3.63
C ALA A 46 -12.92 28.93 -4.43
N GLU A 47 -11.72 28.45 -4.77
CA GLU A 47 -11.54 27.19 -5.50
C GLU A 47 -11.77 26.00 -4.56
N LEU A 48 -11.27 26.07 -3.32
CA LEU A 48 -11.55 25.05 -2.30
C LEU A 48 -13.05 24.99 -1.97
N GLN A 49 -13.72 26.14 -1.88
CA GLN A 49 -15.17 26.24 -1.66
C GLN A 49 -15.98 25.58 -2.78
N ALA A 50 -15.51 25.68 -4.02
CA ALA A 50 -16.18 25.07 -5.18
C ALA A 50 -16.04 23.54 -5.20
N GLU A 51 -14.90 23.01 -4.76
CA GLU A 51 -14.64 21.56 -4.72
C GLU A 51 -15.21 20.86 -3.47
N ALA A 52 -15.36 21.58 -2.35
CA ALA A 52 -15.83 21.02 -1.08
C ALA A 52 -17.36 20.75 -1.08
N GLN A 53 -17.76 19.65 -1.72
CA GLN A 53 -19.16 19.20 -1.79
C GLN A 53 -19.60 18.43 -0.53
N ASP A 54 -18.66 17.73 0.12
CA ASP A 54 -18.93 16.98 1.35
C ASP A 54 -19.06 17.91 2.56
N THR A 55 -20.10 17.72 3.38
CA THR A 55 -20.39 18.58 4.54
C THR A 55 -19.29 18.53 5.59
N GLN A 56 -18.73 17.35 5.87
CA GLN A 56 -17.67 17.19 6.87
C GLN A 56 -16.37 17.88 6.41
N VAL A 57 -16.05 17.78 5.12
CA VAL A 57 -14.89 18.49 4.55
C VAL A 57 -15.11 20.00 4.53
N ARG A 58 -16.33 20.45 4.23
CA ARG A 58 -16.66 21.88 4.27
C ARG A 58 -16.52 22.47 5.69
N GLU A 59 -17.07 21.80 6.69
CA GLU A 59 -16.92 22.21 8.10
C GLU A 59 -15.45 22.25 8.54
N PHE A 60 -14.64 21.31 8.04
CA PHE A 60 -13.20 21.31 8.27
C PHE A 60 -12.54 22.57 7.70
N TYR A 61 -12.77 22.90 6.42
CA TYR A 61 -12.13 24.05 5.79
C TYR A 61 -12.70 25.39 6.26
N GLU A 62 -13.95 25.45 6.73
CA GLU A 62 -14.48 26.64 7.41
C GLU A 62 -13.69 26.94 8.70
N LYS A 63 -13.32 25.91 9.48
CA LYS A 63 -12.43 26.07 10.66
C LYS A 63 -10.98 26.36 10.29
N ALA A 64 -10.55 25.99 9.09
CA ALA A 64 -9.21 26.24 8.56
C ALA A 64 -9.10 27.55 7.77
N ASP A 65 -10.10 28.44 7.87
CA ASP A 65 -10.17 29.71 7.13
C ASP A 65 -10.00 29.55 5.61
N TRP A 66 -10.43 28.40 5.07
CA TRP A 66 -10.26 28.01 3.67
C TRP A 66 -8.80 28.10 3.17
N ALA A 67 -7.84 27.83 4.05
CA ALA A 67 -6.43 27.69 3.70
C ALA A 67 -6.10 26.23 3.35
N ALA A 68 -5.26 26.03 2.32
CA ALA A 68 -4.69 24.73 2.02
C ALA A 68 -3.76 24.27 3.15
N ILE A 69 -3.83 22.99 3.50
CA ILE A 69 -3.10 22.40 4.61
C ILE A 69 -2.13 21.30 4.19
N TRP A 70 -2.34 20.66 3.03
CA TRP A 70 -1.52 19.52 2.62
C TRP A 70 -0.23 19.93 1.94
N SER A 71 0.88 19.85 2.69
CA SER A 71 2.22 19.89 2.11
C SER A 71 2.61 18.53 1.51
N PRO A 72 3.58 18.48 0.57
CA PRO A 72 4.10 17.20 0.05
C PRO A 72 4.55 16.23 1.16
N ARG A 73 5.12 16.75 2.25
CA ARG A 73 5.50 15.94 3.42
C ARG A 73 4.26 15.36 4.13
N ALA A 74 3.24 16.18 4.39
CA ALA A 74 2.01 15.73 5.05
C ALA A 74 1.26 14.70 4.18
N GLU A 75 1.21 14.91 2.87
CA GLU A 75 0.63 13.95 1.92
C GLU A 75 1.37 12.61 1.98
N GLN A 76 2.71 12.63 1.95
CA GLN A 76 3.50 11.40 2.04
C GLN A 76 3.26 10.65 3.35
N ALA A 77 3.10 11.37 4.46
CA ALA A 77 2.78 10.77 5.76
C ALA A 77 1.39 10.08 5.74
N LEU A 78 0.38 10.73 5.17
CA LEU A 78 -0.95 10.12 4.99
C LEU A 78 -0.87 8.87 4.10
N ARG A 79 -0.15 8.94 2.97
CA ARG A 79 0.02 7.80 2.05
C ARG A 79 0.71 6.63 2.73
N ALA A 80 1.76 6.89 3.51
CA ALA A 80 2.44 5.86 4.28
C ALA A 80 1.52 5.22 5.33
N ALA A 81 0.68 6.01 6.01
CA ALA A 81 -0.30 5.49 6.96
C ALA A 81 -1.39 4.64 6.28
N LEU A 82 -1.91 5.08 5.14
CA LEU A 82 -2.85 4.31 4.31
C LEU A 82 -2.24 3.00 3.78
N GLY A 83 -0.92 2.96 3.57
CA GLY A 83 -0.18 1.73 3.23
C GLY A 83 -0.20 0.69 4.35
N LYS A 84 -0.42 1.11 5.61
CA LYS A 84 -0.51 0.23 6.78
C LYS A 84 -1.95 -0.16 7.14
N ARG A 85 -2.93 0.14 6.29
CA ARG A 85 -4.36 -0.16 6.56
C ARG A 85 -4.63 -1.63 6.88
N ALA A 86 -3.84 -2.55 6.32
CA ALA A 86 -3.95 -3.98 6.59
C ALA A 86 -3.64 -4.32 8.06
N ASP A 87 -2.77 -3.56 8.73
CA ASP A 87 -2.47 -3.74 10.17
C ASP A 87 -3.70 -3.50 11.06
N HIS A 88 -4.73 -2.86 10.51
CA HIS A 88 -5.98 -2.54 11.17
C HIS A 88 -7.19 -3.27 10.57
N GLY A 89 -6.98 -4.25 9.66
CA GLY A 89 -8.08 -4.94 8.97
C GLY A 89 -8.91 -4.03 8.06
N LEU A 90 -8.29 -2.96 7.54
CA LEU A 90 -8.92 -1.97 6.66
C LEU A 90 -8.47 -2.11 5.20
N ASP A 91 -7.90 -3.26 4.83
CA ASP A 91 -7.38 -3.60 3.50
C ASP A 91 -8.43 -3.50 2.39
N ARG A 92 -9.69 -3.83 2.69
CA ARG A 92 -10.83 -3.81 1.76
C ARG A 92 -11.57 -2.48 1.69
N VAL A 93 -11.12 -1.47 2.43
CA VAL A 93 -11.78 -0.17 2.49
C VAL A 93 -11.05 0.80 1.57
N HIS A 94 -11.76 1.31 0.57
CA HIS A 94 -11.19 2.29 -0.36
C HIS A 94 -11.17 3.67 0.28
N PHE A 95 -9.98 4.17 0.57
CA PHE A 95 -9.80 5.48 1.20
C PHE A 95 -9.53 6.62 0.21
N HIS A 96 -9.33 6.32 -1.07
CA HIS A 96 -8.72 7.31 -1.96
C HIS A 96 -9.22 7.30 -3.40
N PRO A 97 -9.46 8.49 -4.00
CA PRO A 97 -9.57 8.64 -5.43
C PRO A 97 -8.19 8.83 -6.09
N GLU A 98 -8.09 8.52 -7.39
CA GLU A 98 -6.89 8.70 -8.21
C GLU A 98 -6.41 10.17 -8.24
N LEU A 99 -5.47 10.54 -7.35
CA LEU A 99 -5.05 11.94 -7.22
C LEU A 99 -4.20 12.45 -8.36
N SER A 100 -3.56 11.57 -9.14
CA SER A 100 -2.61 11.99 -10.19
C SER A 100 -3.29 12.82 -11.29
N LYS A 101 -4.61 12.70 -11.42
CA LYS A 101 -5.42 13.38 -12.44
C LYS A 101 -6.19 14.59 -11.89
N LEU A 102 -6.11 14.87 -10.58
CA LEU A 102 -6.88 15.93 -9.95
C LEU A 102 -6.18 17.29 -10.05
N SER A 103 -6.99 18.35 -10.15
CA SER A 103 -6.52 19.73 -9.96
C SER A 103 -6.01 19.92 -8.52
N ALA A 104 -5.19 20.95 -8.28
CA ALA A 104 -4.69 21.22 -6.92
C ALA A 104 -5.82 21.40 -5.89
N PRO A 105 -6.91 22.16 -6.18
CA PRO A 105 -8.06 22.24 -5.28
C PRO A 105 -8.77 20.90 -5.04
N ALA A 106 -9.01 20.12 -6.10
CA ALA A 106 -9.68 18.83 -5.97
C ALA A 106 -8.82 17.81 -5.19
N ARG A 107 -7.49 17.84 -5.37
CA ARG A 107 -6.53 17.02 -4.63
C ARG A 107 -6.52 17.37 -3.14
N GLU A 108 -6.51 18.66 -2.82
CA GLU A 108 -6.57 19.17 -1.44
C GLU A 108 -7.82 18.66 -0.70
N ILE A 109 -8.99 18.77 -1.34
CA ILE A 109 -10.27 18.25 -0.81
C ILE A 109 -10.26 16.71 -0.71
N ALA A 110 -9.76 16.01 -1.72
CA ALA A 110 -9.69 14.55 -1.74
C ALA A 110 -8.79 13.98 -0.63
N LEU A 111 -7.65 14.63 -0.36
CA LEU A 111 -6.73 14.25 0.72
C LEU A 111 -7.39 14.43 2.10
N THR A 112 -8.08 15.54 2.31
CA THR A 112 -8.82 15.78 3.56
C THR A 112 -9.94 14.75 3.76
N SER A 113 -10.71 14.44 2.70
CA SER A 113 -11.74 13.40 2.75
C SER A 113 -11.15 12.03 3.11
N ALA A 114 -10.08 11.62 2.41
CA ALA A 114 -9.37 10.37 2.67
C ALA A 114 -8.86 10.27 4.11
N ALA A 115 -8.21 11.33 4.61
CA ALA A 115 -7.69 11.38 5.96
C ALA A 115 -8.78 11.28 7.02
N LEU A 116 -9.89 12.01 6.86
CA LEU A 116 -11.02 11.98 7.80
C LEU A 116 -11.74 10.63 7.80
N MET A 117 -11.89 10.01 6.63
CA MET A 117 -12.49 8.69 6.51
C MET A 117 -11.61 7.61 7.15
N PHE A 118 -10.30 7.63 6.89
CA PHE A 118 -9.35 6.72 7.50
C PHE A 118 -9.26 6.91 9.02
N ALA A 119 -9.19 8.15 9.49
CA ALA A 119 -9.21 8.49 10.90
C ALA A 119 -10.49 8.00 11.59
N GLY A 120 -11.64 8.10 10.91
CA GLY A 120 -12.90 7.54 11.39
C GLY A 120 -12.89 6.02 11.49
N ALA A 121 -12.33 5.35 10.48
CA ALA A 121 -12.16 3.90 10.48
C ALA A 121 -11.26 3.43 11.63
N LEU A 122 -10.13 4.11 11.88
CA LEU A 122 -9.22 3.80 12.98
C LEU A 122 -9.88 4.03 14.36
N ALA A 123 -10.53 5.18 14.55
CA ALA A 123 -11.08 5.56 15.85
C ALA A 123 -12.32 4.76 16.24
N ARG A 124 -13.09 4.29 15.25
CA ARG A 124 -14.46 3.83 15.48
C ARG A 124 -14.83 2.54 14.77
N GLY A 125 -13.95 1.99 13.93
CA GLY A 125 -14.26 0.89 13.03
C GLY A 125 -15.17 1.32 11.87
N VAL A 126 -15.21 0.48 10.82
CA VAL A 126 -16.01 0.70 9.61
C VAL A 126 -17.41 0.08 9.71
N ALA A 127 -17.58 -0.93 10.57
CA ALA A 127 -18.88 -1.51 10.89
C ALA A 127 -19.67 -0.62 11.85
N ASP A 128 -20.97 -0.48 11.60
CA ASP A 128 -21.92 0.11 12.56
C ASP A 128 -22.51 -1.02 13.43
N PRO A 129 -22.09 -1.16 14.70
CA PRO A 129 -22.54 -2.27 15.54
C PRO A 129 -24.03 -2.25 15.83
N ALA A 130 -24.66 -1.06 15.77
CA ALA A 130 -26.10 -0.90 15.97
C ALA A 130 -26.93 -1.51 14.82
N LYS A 131 -26.31 -1.70 13.64
CA LYS A 131 -26.92 -2.43 12.51
C LYS A 131 -26.71 -3.93 12.58
N LEU A 132 -25.74 -4.39 13.38
CA LEU A 132 -25.37 -5.81 13.50
C LEU A 132 -26.01 -6.47 14.73
N HIS A 133 -26.20 -5.73 15.82
CA HIS A 133 -26.83 -6.25 17.05
C HIS A 133 -27.80 -5.23 17.68
N THR A 134 -29.00 -5.70 18.05
CA THR A 134 -30.12 -4.89 18.58
C THR A 134 -29.83 -4.26 19.95
N ILE A 135 -28.75 -4.66 20.64
CA ILE A 135 -28.32 -4.11 21.92
C ILE A 135 -26.79 -3.95 21.87
N TYR A 136 -26.30 -2.76 21.52
CA TYR A 136 -24.90 -2.41 21.66
C TYR A 136 -24.76 -1.33 22.73
N THR A 137 -24.09 -1.65 23.84
CA THR A 137 -24.04 -0.79 25.05
C THR A 137 -22.66 -0.17 25.27
N HIS A 138 -21.73 -0.30 24.33
CA HIS A 138 -20.38 0.26 24.47
C HIS A 138 -20.33 1.68 23.88
N PRO A 139 -19.90 2.70 24.68
CA PRO A 139 -19.78 4.06 24.19
C PRO A 139 -18.74 4.13 23.08
N ARG A 140 -19.09 4.79 21.97
CA ARG A 140 -18.16 5.08 20.88
C ARG A 140 -17.29 6.27 21.27
N PRO A 141 -15.96 6.25 21.05
CA PRO A 141 -15.13 7.43 21.26
C PRO A 141 -15.63 8.59 20.39
N GLU A 142 -16.07 9.67 21.02
CA GLU A 142 -16.44 10.91 20.33
C GLU A 142 -15.16 11.73 20.13
N VAL A 143 -14.44 11.42 19.04
CA VAL A 143 -13.20 12.10 18.68
C VAL A 143 -13.50 13.18 17.63
N ASP A 144 -13.14 14.43 17.91
CA ASP A 144 -13.15 15.51 16.92
C ASP A 144 -11.99 15.31 15.94
N LEU A 145 -12.25 14.51 14.91
CA LEU A 145 -11.26 14.17 13.88
C LEU A 145 -10.85 15.38 13.05
N ALA A 146 -11.74 16.36 12.88
CA ALA A 146 -11.46 17.56 12.10
C ALA A 146 -10.41 18.43 12.80
N SER A 147 -10.63 18.75 14.07
CA SER A 147 -9.64 19.51 14.86
C SER A 147 -8.35 18.72 15.09
N GLY A 148 -8.43 17.40 15.25
CA GLY A 148 -7.27 16.51 15.31
C GLY A 148 -6.40 16.60 14.06
N LEU A 149 -7.00 16.41 12.87
CA LEU A 149 -6.30 16.47 11.59
C LEU A 149 -5.63 17.83 11.37
N ALA A 150 -6.35 18.94 11.59
CA ALA A 150 -5.81 20.28 11.40
C ALA A 150 -4.59 20.54 12.30
N THR A 151 -4.63 20.05 13.54
CA THR A 151 -3.50 20.17 14.47
C THR A 151 -2.32 19.31 14.04
N ALA A 152 -2.58 18.06 13.63
CA ALA A 152 -1.57 17.11 13.21
C ALA A 152 -0.80 17.58 11.97
N VAL A 153 -1.52 18.11 10.97
CA VAL A 153 -0.92 18.62 9.74
C VAL A 153 -0.03 19.83 10.03
N ARG A 154 -0.50 20.80 10.84
CA ARG A 154 0.28 21.98 11.24
C ARG A 154 1.54 21.62 12.03
N ALA A 155 1.47 20.56 12.83
CA ALA A 155 2.59 20.05 13.61
C ALA A 155 3.54 19.13 12.81
N GLY A 156 3.20 18.79 11.56
CA GLY A 156 3.95 17.79 10.79
C GLY A 156 3.93 16.39 11.40
N ARG A 157 2.84 16.04 12.11
CA ARG A 157 2.68 14.77 12.86
C ARG A 157 1.39 14.02 12.50
N VAL A 158 1.07 13.99 11.21
CA VAL A 158 -0.11 13.28 10.68
C VAL A 158 -0.05 11.79 10.99
N ASP A 159 1.12 11.19 10.83
CA ASP A 159 1.44 9.80 11.16
C ASP A 159 1.16 9.49 12.64
N ALA A 160 1.77 10.23 13.56
CA ALA A 160 1.62 9.99 14.99
C ALA A 160 0.19 10.22 15.48
N TRP A 161 -0.52 11.17 14.87
CA TRP A 161 -1.93 11.39 15.17
C TRP A 161 -2.79 10.22 14.71
N LEU A 162 -2.64 9.74 13.46
CA LEU A 162 -3.37 8.59 12.96
C LEU A 162 -3.10 7.33 13.80
N ASP A 163 -1.84 7.07 14.14
CA ASP A 163 -1.45 5.93 14.99
C ASP A 163 -2.13 5.99 16.37
N SER A 164 -2.40 7.20 16.89
CA SER A 164 -3.06 7.39 18.19
C SER A 164 -4.58 7.17 18.18
N LEU A 165 -5.20 7.05 17.00
CA LEU A 165 -6.65 6.90 16.88
C LEU A 165 -7.12 5.47 17.12
N ALA A 166 -6.27 4.47 16.85
CA ALA A 166 -6.62 3.08 17.13
C ALA A 166 -6.84 2.87 18.64
N PRO A 167 -7.82 2.05 19.06
CA PRO A 167 -8.09 1.80 20.48
C PRO A 167 -6.86 1.23 21.22
N ASP A 168 -6.39 1.91 22.26
CA ASP A 168 -5.25 1.47 23.08
C ASP A 168 -5.67 0.48 24.18
N THR A 169 -6.56 -0.47 23.87
CA THR A 169 -7.00 -1.48 24.84
C THR A 169 -6.21 -2.78 24.66
N PRO A 170 -5.93 -3.54 25.74
CA PRO A 170 -5.32 -4.85 25.65
C PRO A 170 -6.09 -5.80 24.72
N GLU A 171 -7.42 -5.72 24.72
CA GLU A 171 -8.30 -6.55 23.90
C GLU A 171 -8.14 -6.24 22.41
N TYR A 172 -8.10 -4.97 22.04
CA TYR A 172 -7.88 -4.55 20.65
C TYR A 172 -6.51 -5.00 20.15
N ARG A 173 -5.45 -4.79 20.95
CA ARG A 173 -4.09 -5.24 20.60
C ARG A 173 -4.00 -6.75 20.42
N ALA A 174 -4.60 -7.52 21.33
CA ALA A 174 -4.61 -8.98 21.21
C ALA A 174 -5.32 -9.45 19.94
N LEU A 175 -6.42 -8.78 19.56
CA LEU A 175 -7.14 -9.09 18.32
C LEU A 175 -6.32 -8.73 17.08
N ALA A 176 -5.73 -7.53 17.04
CA ALA A 176 -4.87 -7.09 15.95
C ALA A 176 -3.64 -8.00 15.81
N ASP A 177 -2.99 -8.37 16.90
CA ASP A 177 -1.85 -9.31 16.90
C ASP A 177 -2.25 -10.68 16.38
N THR A 178 -3.42 -11.18 16.77
CA THR A 178 -3.95 -12.47 16.29
C THR A 178 -4.24 -12.40 14.79
N TYR A 179 -4.84 -11.31 14.31
CA TYR A 179 -5.10 -11.07 12.90
C TYR A 179 -3.79 -11.05 12.09
N LEU A 180 -2.78 -10.30 12.54
CA LEU A 180 -1.47 -10.22 11.90
C LEU A 180 -0.74 -11.57 11.91
N GLN A 181 -0.88 -12.36 12.97
CA GLN A 181 -0.32 -13.72 13.03
C GLN A 181 -1.01 -14.66 12.04
N GLN A 182 -2.33 -14.57 11.91
CA GLN A 182 -3.07 -15.34 10.91
C GLN A 182 -2.67 -14.95 9.49
N GLN A 183 -2.50 -13.65 9.22
CA GLN A 183 -2.02 -13.15 7.93
C GLN A 183 -0.62 -13.70 7.62
N LYS A 184 0.32 -13.60 8.58
CA LYS A 184 1.68 -14.15 8.43
C LYS A 184 1.70 -15.66 8.23
N ALA A 185 0.87 -16.40 8.98
CA ALA A 185 0.78 -17.85 8.86
C ALA A 185 0.20 -18.27 7.51
N ALA A 186 -0.80 -17.55 7.01
CA ALA A 186 -1.33 -17.77 5.67
C ALA A 186 -0.32 -17.45 4.57
N SER A 187 0.57 -16.46 4.78
CA SER A 187 1.68 -16.18 3.85
C SER A 187 2.77 -17.25 3.90
N GLN A 188 2.82 -18.05 4.98
CA GLN A 188 3.79 -19.12 5.21
C GLN A 188 3.28 -20.51 4.78
N GLU A 189 1.97 -20.70 4.62
CA GLU A 189 1.46 -21.82 3.84
C GLU A 189 1.97 -21.65 2.41
N ASN A 190 2.74 -22.64 1.95
CA ASN A 190 3.63 -22.58 0.80
C ASN A 190 2.86 -22.52 -0.53
N VAL A 191 2.10 -21.45 -0.76
CA VAL A 191 1.63 -21.05 -2.08
C VAL A 191 2.90 -20.71 -2.85
N ALA A 192 3.23 -21.53 -3.85
CA ALA A 192 4.44 -21.35 -4.64
C ALA A 192 4.46 -19.92 -5.20
N GLN A 193 5.34 -19.07 -4.66
CA GLN A 193 5.42 -17.68 -5.08
C GLN A 193 5.64 -17.60 -6.58
N ILE A 194 4.83 -16.79 -7.24
CA ILE A 194 4.93 -16.50 -8.65
C ILE A 194 6.25 -15.76 -8.85
N ALA A 195 7.13 -16.35 -9.67
CA ALA A 195 8.46 -15.80 -9.90
C ALA A 195 8.39 -14.38 -10.50
N SER A 196 9.21 -13.47 -9.98
CA SER A 196 9.46 -12.18 -10.62
C SER A 196 10.16 -12.38 -11.97
N GLY A 197 10.03 -11.41 -12.88
CA GLY A 197 10.61 -11.47 -14.21
C GLY A 197 10.10 -10.33 -15.08
N ASP A 198 10.27 -10.47 -16.40
CA ASP A 198 9.84 -9.47 -17.37
C ASP A 198 8.32 -9.20 -17.29
N LEU A 199 7.91 -8.03 -17.79
CA LEU A 199 6.50 -7.64 -17.87
C LEU A 199 5.72 -8.59 -18.77
N ILE A 200 4.54 -9.02 -18.32
CA ILE A 200 3.61 -9.83 -19.14
C ILE A 200 2.49 -8.92 -19.66
N HIS A 201 2.40 -8.78 -20.98
CA HIS A 201 1.41 -7.95 -21.65
C HIS A 201 0.22 -8.76 -22.16
N PRO A 202 -0.98 -8.16 -22.27
CA PRO A 202 -2.15 -8.83 -22.85
C PRO A 202 -1.83 -9.56 -24.17
N GLY A 203 -2.13 -10.85 -24.23
CA GLY A 203 -1.84 -11.72 -25.39
C GLY A 203 -0.49 -12.44 -25.36
N ASP A 204 0.39 -12.13 -24.40
CA ASP A 204 1.67 -12.81 -24.24
C ASP A 204 1.49 -14.26 -23.77
N ARG A 205 2.55 -15.06 -23.98
CA ARG A 205 2.66 -16.42 -23.48
C ARG A 205 3.74 -16.47 -22.42
N ASP A 206 3.37 -16.83 -21.19
CA ASP A 206 4.30 -16.85 -20.07
C ASP A 206 4.03 -18.07 -19.17
N PRO A 207 5.09 -18.80 -18.75
CA PRO A 207 4.95 -19.97 -17.89
C PRO A 207 4.36 -19.66 -16.51
N ARG A 208 4.33 -18.38 -16.08
CA ARG A 208 3.74 -17.93 -14.81
C ARG A 208 2.21 -17.80 -14.87
N ILE A 209 1.59 -17.74 -16.06
CA ILE A 209 0.14 -17.53 -16.20
C ILE A 209 -0.71 -18.55 -15.41
N PRO A 210 -0.40 -19.86 -15.39
CA PRO A 210 -1.18 -20.81 -14.57
C PRO A 210 -1.18 -20.49 -13.07
N GLN A 211 -0.04 -20.03 -12.54
CA GLN A 211 0.08 -19.64 -11.13
C GLN A 211 -0.66 -18.33 -10.86
N ILE A 212 -0.57 -17.36 -11.78
CA ILE A 212 -1.32 -16.09 -11.72
C ILE A 212 -2.82 -16.33 -11.75
N VAL A 213 -3.31 -17.24 -12.59
CA VAL A 213 -4.73 -17.63 -12.62
C VAL A 213 -5.15 -18.25 -11.29
N THR A 214 -4.31 -19.11 -10.70
CA THR A 214 -4.59 -19.73 -9.40
C THR A 214 -4.73 -18.67 -8.31
N ALA A 215 -3.77 -17.73 -8.23
CA ALA A 215 -3.84 -16.60 -7.30
C ALA A 215 -5.11 -15.75 -7.53
N LEU A 216 -5.43 -15.39 -8.78
CA LEU A 216 -6.66 -14.63 -9.09
C LEU A 216 -7.95 -15.36 -8.68
N VAL A 217 -7.98 -16.70 -8.74
CA VAL A 217 -9.10 -17.51 -8.25
C VAL A 217 -9.18 -17.47 -6.72
N GLU A 218 -8.04 -17.58 -6.03
CA GLU A 218 -7.94 -17.47 -4.57
C GLU A 218 -8.41 -16.09 -4.08
N HIS A 219 -7.98 -15.03 -4.76
CA HIS A 219 -8.43 -13.66 -4.52
C HIS A 219 -9.85 -13.36 -5.04
N ARG A 220 -10.55 -14.33 -5.63
CA ARG A 220 -11.93 -14.23 -6.15
C ARG A 220 -12.14 -13.28 -7.34
N TYR A 221 -11.07 -12.92 -8.04
CA TYR A 221 -11.14 -12.14 -9.30
C TYR A 221 -11.45 -12.99 -10.52
N LEU A 222 -11.35 -14.31 -10.38
CA LEU A 222 -11.60 -15.24 -11.47
C LEU A 222 -12.35 -16.48 -10.97
N ALA A 223 -13.40 -16.89 -11.69
CA ALA A 223 -14.15 -18.11 -11.38
C ALA A 223 -13.67 -19.26 -12.27
N MET A 224 -13.57 -20.46 -11.69
CA MET A 224 -13.30 -21.68 -12.45
C MET A 224 -14.58 -22.30 -13.02
N PRO A 225 -14.57 -22.83 -14.25
CA PRO A 225 -13.45 -22.87 -15.20
C PRO A 225 -13.24 -21.53 -15.93
N VAL A 226 -11.99 -21.20 -16.31
CA VAL A 226 -11.70 -20.03 -17.17
C VAL A 226 -12.28 -20.37 -18.53
N THR A 227 -13.52 -19.97 -18.78
CA THR A 227 -14.12 -20.11 -20.09
C THR A 227 -13.44 -19.10 -21.01
N THR A 228 -12.39 -19.55 -21.69
CA THR A 228 -11.97 -18.88 -22.91
C THR A 228 -13.10 -19.11 -23.92
N GLU A 229 -13.52 -18.08 -24.64
CA GLU A 229 -14.52 -18.20 -25.72
C GLU A 229 -14.00 -19.01 -26.94
N ALA A 230 -13.00 -19.87 -26.73
CA ALA A 230 -12.39 -20.70 -27.73
C ALA A 230 -13.03 -22.09 -27.71
N SER A 231 -13.69 -22.39 -28.84
CA SER A 231 -14.13 -23.69 -29.35
C SER A 231 -13.66 -24.95 -28.58
N PRO A 232 -14.55 -25.89 -28.22
CA PRO A 232 -14.30 -27.04 -27.32
C PRO A 232 -13.34 -28.13 -27.85
N SER A 233 -12.49 -27.83 -28.83
CA SER A 233 -11.69 -28.81 -29.58
C SER A 233 -10.19 -28.53 -29.61
N GLN A 234 -9.70 -27.59 -28.81
CA GLN A 234 -8.27 -27.29 -28.69
C GLN A 234 -7.85 -27.36 -27.22
N PRO A 235 -6.71 -27.99 -26.88
CA PRO A 235 -6.16 -27.87 -25.53
C PRO A 235 -5.95 -26.39 -25.22
N VAL A 236 -6.63 -25.90 -24.18
CA VAL A 236 -6.48 -24.51 -23.73
C VAL A 236 -5.03 -24.33 -23.35
N ASP A 237 -4.33 -23.46 -24.07
CA ASP A 237 -2.97 -23.14 -23.72
C ASP A 237 -2.95 -22.30 -22.45
N GLY A 238 -2.72 -22.97 -21.32
CA GLY A 238 -2.73 -22.35 -19.99
C GLY A 238 -1.63 -21.31 -19.78
N THR A 239 -0.71 -21.13 -20.74
CA THR A 239 0.34 -20.10 -20.68
C THR A 239 -0.08 -18.79 -21.37
N LEU A 240 -1.20 -18.77 -22.11
CA LEU A 240 -1.65 -17.59 -22.83
C LEU A 240 -2.37 -16.60 -21.91
N TYR A 241 -1.94 -15.34 -21.93
CA TYR A 241 -2.58 -14.27 -21.19
C TYR A 241 -3.82 -13.73 -21.94
N THR A 242 -4.93 -14.45 -21.78
CA THR A 242 -6.18 -14.19 -22.52
C THR A 242 -6.93 -12.95 -22.03
N VAL A 243 -7.84 -12.43 -22.87
CA VAL A 243 -8.72 -11.29 -22.54
C VAL A 243 -9.51 -11.49 -21.24
N GLY A 244 -9.90 -12.73 -20.93
CA GLY A 244 -10.59 -13.05 -19.68
C GLY A 244 -9.69 -12.82 -18.45
N ILE A 245 -8.45 -13.28 -18.51
CA ILE A 245 -7.46 -13.09 -17.44
C ILE A 245 -7.07 -11.62 -17.34
N VAL A 246 -6.88 -10.92 -18.46
CA VAL A 246 -6.58 -9.46 -18.49
C VAL A 246 -7.66 -8.67 -17.75
N ARG A 247 -8.93 -9.01 -17.93
CA ARG A 247 -10.04 -8.35 -17.22
C ARG A 247 -9.98 -8.57 -15.72
N ALA A 248 -9.67 -9.78 -15.28
CA ALA A 248 -9.50 -10.11 -13.86
C ALA A 248 -8.30 -9.37 -13.26
N VAL A 249 -7.17 -9.31 -13.99
CA VAL A 249 -5.99 -8.56 -13.54
C VAL A 249 -6.27 -7.07 -13.45
N LYS A 250 -6.99 -6.47 -14.41
CA LYS A 250 -7.36 -5.05 -14.32
C LYS A 250 -8.25 -4.75 -13.11
N ALA A 251 -9.23 -5.61 -12.84
CA ALA A 251 -10.06 -5.49 -11.65
C ALA A 251 -9.21 -5.62 -10.38
N PHE A 252 -8.29 -6.58 -10.33
CA PHE A 252 -7.35 -6.74 -9.22
C PHE A 252 -6.45 -5.50 -9.05
N GLN A 253 -5.83 -5.01 -10.12
CA GLN A 253 -4.97 -3.83 -10.08
C GLN A 253 -5.73 -2.59 -9.61
N HIS A 254 -6.96 -2.42 -10.10
CA HIS A 254 -7.86 -1.35 -9.68
C HIS A 254 -8.15 -1.42 -8.18
N ASP A 255 -8.52 -2.60 -7.67
CA ASP A 255 -8.88 -2.77 -6.26
C ASP A 255 -7.69 -2.58 -5.31
N TYR A 256 -6.48 -2.88 -5.79
CA TYR A 256 -5.23 -2.71 -5.04
C TYR A 256 -4.50 -1.39 -5.28
N ASP A 257 -5.11 -0.43 -5.98
CA ASP A 257 -4.59 0.92 -6.24
C ASP A 257 -3.21 0.92 -6.92
N ILE A 258 -3.01 -0.01 -7.85
CA ILE A 258 -1.88 -0.03 -8.76
C ILE A 258 -2.38 0.19 -10.19
N ARG A 259 -1.47 0.50 -11.11
CA ARG A 259 -1.85 0.81 -12.50
C ARG A 259 -2.69 -0.33 -13.11
N ASP A 260 -3.92 -0.02 -13.50
CA ASP A 260 -4.94 -0.94 -14.01
C ASP A 260 -4.85 -1.16 -15.53
N ASP A 261 -3.62 -1.19 -16.05
CA ASP A 261 -3.34 -1.35 -17.49
C ASP A 261 -3.47 -2.82 -17.96
N GLY A 262 -3.60 -3.75 -17.02
CA GLY A 262 -3.63 -5.19 -17.29
C GLY A 262 -2.24 -5.75 -17.61
N VAL A 263 -1.16 -5.00 -17.40
CA VAL A 263 0.22 -5.47 -17.56
C VAL A 263 0.68 -6.03 -16.22
N ILE A 264 1.15 -7.28 -16.21
CA ILE A 264 1.59 -7.93 -14.98
C ILE A 264 3.08 -7.62 -14.78
N GLY A 265 3.36 -6.72 -13.84
CA GLY A 265 4.71 -6.34 -13.43
C GLY A 265 5.03 -6.72 -12.00
N VAL A 266 6.18 -6.24 -11.50
CA VAL A 266 6.68 -6.52 -10.14
C VAL A 266 5.66 -6.13 -9.06
N ASP A 267 4.98 -5.00 -9.22
CA ASP A 267 3.97 -4.55 -8.25
C ASP A 267 2.78 -5.50 -8.21
N THR A 268 2.23 -5.88 -9.38
CA THR A 268 1.11 -6.83 -9.47
C THR A 268 1.47 -8.20 -8.90
N LEU A 269 2.66 -8.73 -9.23
CA LEU A 269 3.13 -10.02 -8.73
C LEU A 269 3.39 -10.00 -7.22
N SER A 270 3.86 -8.88 -6.68
CA SER A 270 4.10 -8.75 -5.23
C SER A 270 2.80 -8.89 -4.45
N ILE A 271 1.70 -8.33 -4.96
CA ILE A 271 0.38 -8.40 -4.32
C ILE A 271 -0.26 -9.77 -4.53
N LEU A 272 -0.17 -10.36 -5.73
CA LEU A 272 -0.69 -11.71 -6.00
C LEU A 272 0.00 -12.81 -5.16
N ASN A 273 1.21 -12.53 -4.67
CA ASN A 273 1.94 -13.44 -3.78
C ASN A 273 1.54 -13.29 -2.30
N CYS A 274 0.61 -12.39 -1.96
CA CYS A 274 0.03 -12.28 -0.62
C CYS A 274 -1.18 -13.23 -0.48
N PRO A 275 -1.35 -13.93 0.65
CA PRO A 275 -2.41 -14.93 0.83
C PRO A 275 -3.81 -14.32 0.86
N SER A 276 -4.79 -15.05 0.32
CA SER A 276 -6.22 -14.65 0.25
C SER A 276 -7.02 -14.84 1.55
N SER A 277 -6.43 -15.41 2.62
CA SER A 277 -7.12 -15.70 3.89
C SER A 277 -7.57 -14.45 4.65
N GLU A 278 -7.28 -13.26 4.12
CA GLU A 278 -7.79 -11.93 4.48
C GLU A 278 -9.33 -11.79 4.37
N HIS A 279 -10.13 -12.86 4.15
CA HIS A 279 -11.60 -12.76 3.99
C HIS A 279 -12.45 -13.59 4.97
N SER A 280 -11.90 -14.55 5.72
CA SER A 280 -12.73 -15.39 6.63
C SER A 280 -12.96 -14.74 8.01
N ALA A 281 -12.16 -13.74 8.37
CA ALA A 281 -12.28 -13.04 9.65
C ALA A 281 -13.41 -11.99 9.66
N GLN A 282 -14.02 -11.70 8.51
CA GLN A 282 -15.09 -10.70 8.38
C GLN A 282 -16.47 -11.17 8.92
N LEU A 283 -16.55 -12.36 9.53
CA LEU A 283 -17.76 -12.90 10.15
C LEU A 283 -17.73 -12.93 11.68
N ALA A 284 -16.72 -12.37 12.34
CA ALA A 284 -16.54 -12.56 13.80
C ALA A 284 -16.29 -11.30 14.66
N ALA A 285 -16.55 -10.08 14.18
CA ALA A 285 -16.42 -8.87 15.01
C ALA A 285 -17.56 -7.86 14.83
#